data_AF-A0A412XVM3-F1
#
_entry.id   AF-A0A412XVM3-F1
#
_cell.length_a   1.000
_cell.length_b   1.000
_cell.length_c   1.000
_cell.angle_alpha   90.00
_cell.angle_beta   90.00
_cell.angle_gamma   90.00
#
_symmetry.space_group_name_H-M   'P 1'
#
loop_
_entity.id
_entity.type
_entity.pdbx_description
1 polymer ?
#
loop_
_entity_poly.entity_id
_entity_poly.type
_entity_poly.pdbx_seq_one_letter_code
_entity_poly.pdbx_strand_id
1 'polypeptide(L)'
;MNKIESFKYIRPISLSTTSCNSIDDFLPIEITWEYNGSIYNRKQEKGGLCAILLEHDNVIGVVENPYTGEYNSAYVLSATNQIIWNVSDLFIAIYGSKYYGGIKMHFVDVRIENGSLYFFINISNCDFRFSFNIKTGEIGRLVETR
;
A
#
# COMPACT_ATOMS: atom_id res chain seq x y z
N MET A 1 -12.28 -10.49 -19.46
CA MET A 1 -11.47 -10.72 -18.25
C MET A 1 -12.40 -10.52 -17.08
N ASN A 2 -12.46 -11.47 -16.15
CA ASN A 2 -13.29 -11.30 -14.96
C ASN A 2 -12.69 -10.16 -14.11
N LYS A 3 -13.53 -9.44 -13.39
CA LYS A 3 -13.12 -8.27 -12.61
C LYS A 3 -13.19 -8.59 -11.13
N ILE A 4 -12.39 -7.88 -10.35
CA ILE A 4 -12.55 -7.79 -8.92
C ILE A 4 -13.87 -7.06 -8.66
N GLU A 5 -14.70 -7.67 -7.83
CA GLU A 5 -16.01 -7.17 -7.45
C GLU A 5 -16.06 -7.01 -5.93
N SER A 6 -17.02 -6.22 -5.44
CA SER A 6 -17.31 -6.11 -4.00
C SER A 6 -16.09 -5.76 -3.12
N PHE A 7 -15.13 -4.98 -3.64
CA PHE A 7 -13.92 -4.57 -2.90
C PHE A 7 -14.30 -3.70 -1.70
N LYS A 8 -13.91 -4.13 -0.49
CA LYS A 8 -14.31 -3.53 0.78
C LYS A 8 -13.13 -3.44 1.74
N TYR A 9 -13.19 -2.44 2.62
CA TYR A 9 -12.29 -2.27 3.75
C TYR A 9 -12.98 -2.70 5.03
N ILE A 10 -12.28 -3.46 5.86
CA ILE A 10 -12.72 -3.87 7.20
C ILE A 10 -11.84 -3.14 8.21
N ARG A 11 -12.47 -2.40 9.11
CA ARG A 11 -11.81 -1.64 10.18
C ARG A 11 -11.89 -2.39 11.51
N PRO A 12 -10.94 -2.17 12.42
CA PRO A 12 -10.99 -2.78 13.74
C PRO A 12 -12.26 -2.35 14.48
N ILE A 13 -12.88 -3.28 15.18
CA ILE A 13 -14.02 -2.99 16.06
C ILE A 13 -13.44 -2.35 17.32
N SER A 14 -13.69 -1.05 17.53
CA SER A 14 -13.23 -0.31 18.71
C SER A 14 -13.64 -1.01 19.99
N LEU A 15 -12.70 -1.69 20.65
CA LEU A 15 -12.87 -2.20 22.01
C LEU A 15 -12.66 -1.03 22.97
N SER A 16 -13.77 -0.48 23.47
CA SER A 16 -13.91 0.49 24.58
C SER A 16 -13.93 1.99 24.25
N THR A 17 -14.91 2.65 24.86
CA THR A 17 -15.29 4.07 24.77
C THR A 17 -14.38 5.01 25.59
N THR A 18 -13.06 4.83 25.57
CA THR A 18 -12.17 5.77 26.26
C THR A 18 -10.77 5.77 25.63
N SER A 19 -10.42 6.87 24.97
CA SER A 19 -9.12 7.21 24.34
C SER A 19 -8.80 6.64 22.94
N CYS A 20 -9.61 6.97 21.93
CA CYS A 20 -9.13 6.92 20.53
C CYS A 20 -8.28 8.16 20.23
N ASN A 21 -6.96 8.07 20.33
CA ASN A 21 -6.07 9.23 20.16
C ASN A 21 -4.98 9.05 19.07
N SER A 22 -5.01 7.97 18.26
CA SER A 22 -4.02 7.79 17.19
C SER A 22 -4.67 7.47 15.83
N ILE A 23 -4.06 7.94 14.74
CA ILE A 23 -4.49 7.69 13.35
C ILE A 23 -4.49 6.19 13.03
N ASP A 24 -3.60 5.44 13.69
CA ASP A 24 -3.42 3.99 13.55
C ASP A 24 -4.71 3.20 13.90
N ASP A 25 -5.52 3.72 14.83
CA ASP A 25 -6.78 3.09 15.25
C ASP A 25 -7.89 3.17 14.18
N PHE A 26 -7.69 3.95 13.11
CA PHE A 26 -8.68 4.17 12.05
C PHE A 26 -8.38 3.43 10.75
N LEU A 27 -7.19 2.87 10.59
CA LEU A 27 -6.83 2.18 9.36
C LEU A 27 -7.63 0.89 9.19
N PRO A 28 -8.01 0.55 7.94
CA PRO A 28 -8.43 -0.80 7.63
C PRO A 28 -7.38 -1.81 8.12
N ILE A 29 -7.84 -2.84 8.80
CA ILE A 29 -6.99 -4.00 9.17
C ILE A 29 -7.12 -5.12 8.15
N GLU A 30 -8.09 -5.03 7.24
CA GLU A 30 -8.30 -6.02 6.20
C GLU A 30 -8.97 -5.36 4.98
N ILE A 31 -8.61 -5.85 3.80
CA ILE A 31 -9.39 -5.67 2.57
C ILE A 31 -9.93 -7.02 2.12
N THR A 32 -11.14 -7.02 1.60
CA THR A 32 -11.78 -8.20 1.03
C THR A 32 -12.40 -7.87 -0.31
N TRP A 33 -12.42 -8.86 -1.20
CA TRP A 33 -13.00 -8.72 -2.53
C TRP A 33 -13.42 -10.07 -3.08
N GLU A 34 -14.25 -10.02 -4.11
CA GLU A 34 -14.70 -11.20 -4.85
C GLU A 34 -14.00 -11.25 -6.21
N TYR A 35 -13.58 -12.45 -6.62
CA TYR A 35 -13.04 -12.71 -7.94
C TYR A 35 -13.38 -14.14 -8.35
N ASN A 36 -14.00 -14.32 -9.53
CA ASN A 36 -14.43 -15.63 -10.04
C ASN A 36 -15.30 -16.43 -9.06
N GLY A 37 -16.22 -15.77 -8.36
CA GLY A 37 -17.12 -16.40 -7.37
C GLY A 37 -16.42 -16.87 -6.09
N SER A 38 -15.14 -16.52 -5.91
CA SER A 38 -14.38 -16.79 -4.69
C SER A 38 -14.09 -15.49 -3.96
N ILE A 39 -14.18 -15.52 -2.63
CA ILE A 39 -13.85 -14.39 -1.77
C ILE A 39 -12.37 -14.47 -1.38
N TYR A 40 -11.65 -13.38 -1.57
CA TYR A 40 -10.26 -13.20 -1.17
C TYR A 40 -10.16 -12.09 -0.12
N ASN A 41 -9.09 -12.12 0.67
CA ASN A 41 -8.77 -11.05 1.60
C ASN A 41 -7.27 -10.88 1.80
N ARG A 42 -6.88 -9.71 2.30
CA ARG A 42 -5.52 -9.41 2.79
C ARG A 42 -5.67 -8.71 4.14
N LYS A 43 -5.06 -9.28 5.18
CA LYS A 43 -5.20 -8.85 6.57
C LYS A 43 -3.86 -8.38 7.15
N GLN A 44 -3.90 -7.26 7.85
CA GLN A 44 -2.79 -6.68 8.60
C GLN A 44 -3.33 -6.12 9.93
N GLU A 45 -3.35 -6.95 10.98
CA GLU A 45 -4.01 -6.63 12.25
C GLU A 45 -3.28 -5.57 13.07
N LYS A 46 -1.94 -5.58 13.03
CA LYS A 46 -1.10 -4.58 13.67
C LYS A 46 -0.80 -3.51 12.65
N GLY A 47 -0.94 -2.22 12.99
CA GLY A 47 -0.55 -1.11 12.11
C GLY A 47 -1.46 -0.85 10.89
N GLY A 48 -2.38 -1.75 10.57
CA GLY A 48 -3.33 -1.60 9.47
C GLY A 48 -2.70 -1.62 8.08
N LEU A 49 -3.50 -1.27 7.08
CA LEU A 49 -3.08 -1.15 5.69
C LEU A 49 -3.80 -0.02 4.95
N CYS A 50 -3.10 0.56 3.98
CA CYS A 50 -3.68 1.38 2.92
C CYS A 50 -3.74 0.53 1.66
N ALA A 51 -4.85 0.57 0.92
CA ALA A 51 -4.97 -0.17 -0.32
C ALA A 51 -5.86 0.56 -1.31
N ILE A 52 -5.70 0.27 -2.59
CA ILE A 52 -6.58 0.79 -3.64
C ILE A 52 -6.67 -0.19 -4.82
N LEU A 53 -7.88 -0.38 -5.34
CA LEU A 53 -8.16 -1.22 -6.50
C LEU A 53 -7.94 -0.43 -7.80
N LEU A 54 -7.01 -0.87 -8.64
CA LEU A 54 -6.83 -0.39 -10.00
C LEU A 54 -7.73 -1.20 -10.95
N GLU A 55 -8.95 -0.73 -11.18
CA GLU A 55 -10.02 -1.51 -11.84
C GLU A 55 -9.68 -2.00 -13.25
N HIS A 56 -9.02 -1.17 -14.08
CA HIS A 56 -8.76 -1.51 -15.48
C HIS A 56 -7.74 -2.63 -15.63
N ASP A 57 -6.78 -2.71 -14.71
CA ASP A 57 -5.73 -3.73 -14.69
C ASP A 57 -6.03 -4.88 -13.72
N ASN A 58 -7.10 -4.77 -12.94
CA ASN A 58 -7.56 -5.79 -12.02
C ASN A 58 -6.51 -6.20 -10.96
N VAL A 59 -5.81 -5.19 -10.44
CA VAL A 59 -4.76 -5.33 -9.42
C VAL A 59 -5.02 -4.40 -8.24
N ILE A 60 -4.45 -4.72 -7.09
CA ILE A 60 -4.62 -3.94 -5.87
C ILE A 60 -3.25 -3.44 -5.42
N GLY A 61 -3.08 -2.12 -5.33
CA GLY A 61 -1.93 -1.54 -4.66
C GLY A 61 -2.14 -1.59 -3.15
N VAL A 62 -1.12 -1.97 -2.38
CA VAL A 62 -1.21 -2.11 -0.92
C VAL A 62 0.05 -1.55 -0.26
N VAL A 63 -0.14 -0.83 0.84
CA VAL A 63 0.90 -0.48 1.81
C VAL A 63 0.47 -1.06 3.16
N GLU A 64 1.26 -1.96 3.72
CA GLU A 64 1.06 -2.54 5.05
C GLU A 64 1.85 -1.72 6.08
N ASN A 65 1.29 -1.57 7.28
CA ASN A 65 1.91 -0.86 8.40
C ASN A 65 2.35 0.59 8.11
N PRO A 66 1.52 1.41 7.43
CA PRO A 66 1.91 2.73 6.91
C PRO A 66 2.21 3.79 7.98
N TYR A 67 2.03 3.53 9.28
CA TYR A 67 2.33 4.46 10.38
C TYR A 67 3.11 3.84 11.54
N THR A 68 3.50 2.56 11.44
CA THR A 68 4.34 1.95 12.48
C THR A 68 5.79 2.36 12.28
N GLY A 69 6.50 2.78 13.34
CA GLY A 69 7.90 3.23 13.27
C GLY A 69 8.97 2.17 12.92
N GLU A 70 8.55 1.00 12.41
CA GLU A 70 9.40 -0.11 11.96
C GLU A 70 9.33 -0.26 10.42
N TYR A 71 10.06 -1.24 9.87
CA TYR A 71 9.99 -1.58 8.45
C TYR A 71 8.55 -1.91 8.04
N ASN A 72 8.06 -1.21 7.02
CA ASN A 72 6.76 -1.42 6.43
C ASN A 72 6.91 -1.79 4.94
N SER A 73 5.85 -2.32 4.34
CA SER A 73 5.96 -2.93 3.02
C SER A 73 4.90 -2.45 2.06
N ALA A 74 5.26 -2.34 0.79
CA ALA A 74 4.40 -1.96 -0.31
C ALA A 74 4.42 -3.03 -1.40
N TYR A 75 3.22 -3.37 -1.90
CA TYR A 75 3.02 -4.43 -2.88
C TYR A 75 2.01 -4.03 -3.94
N VAL A 76 2.08 -4.72 -5.07
CA VAL A 76 0.94 -4.87 -5.98
C VAL A 76 0.50 -6.32 -5.94
N LEU A 77 -0.79 -6.52 -5.68
CA LEU A 77 -1.44 -7.83 -5.59
C LEU A 77 -2.25 -8.12 -6.86
N SER A 78 -2.26 -9.38 -7.28
CA SER A 78 -3.23 -9.91 -8.23
C SER A 78 -4.63 -10.00 -7.61
N ALA A 79 -5.64 -10.21 -8.45
CA ALA A 79 -6.99 -10.53 -8.02
C ALA A 79 -7.13 -11.81 -7.19
N THR A 80 -6.10 -12.67 -7.18
CA THR A 80 -6.05 -13.90 -6.38
C THR A 80 -5.16 -13.76 -5.14
N ASN A 81 -4.87 -12.52 -4.71
CA ASN A 81 -4.05 -12.19 -3.54
C ASN A 81 -2.59 -12.63 -3.64
N GLN A 82 -2.05 -12.78 -4.85
CA GLN A 82 -0.63 -13.06 -5.07
C GLN A 82 0.14 -11.75 -5.21
N ILE A 83 1.28 -11.63 -4.53
CA ILE A 83 2.19 -10.51 -4.75
C ILE A 83 2.79 -10.66 -6.16
N ILE A 84 2.38 -9.80 -7.08
CA ILE A 84 2.94 -9.75 -8.43
C ILE A 84 4.13 -8.80 -8.51
N TRP A 85 4.16 -7.79 -7.63
CA TRP A 85 5.30 -6.89 -7.48
C TRP A 85 5.56 -6.58 -6.01
N ASN A 86 6.80 -6.81 -5.56
CA ASN A 86 7.29 -6.29 -4.30
C ASN A 86 7.85 -4.89 -4.53
N VAL A 87 7.01 -3.88 -4.31
CA VAL A 87 7.34 -2.47 -4.61
C VAL A 87 8.43 -1.97 -3.67
N SER A 88 8.44 -2.42 -2.41
CA SER A 88 9.50 -2.08 -1.46
C SER A 88 10.88 -2.55 -1.93
N ASP A 89 11.00 -3.82 -2.36
CA ASP A 89 12.28 -4.36 -2.85
C ASP A 89 12.75 -3.63 -4.11
N LEU A 90 11.83 -3.37 -5.04
CA LEU A 90 12.12 -2.63 -6.27
C LEU A 90 12.58 -1.19 -5.96
N PHE A 91 11.93 -0.54 -4.99
CA PHE A 91 12.30 0.80 -4.57
C PHE A 91 13.71 0.84 -3.98
N ILE A 92 14.01 -0.11 -3.08
CA ILE A 92 15.33 -0.24 -2.46
C ILE A 92 16.40 -0.55 -3.52
N ALA A 93 16.11 -1.38 -4.52
CA ALA A 93 17.04 -1.68 -5.59
C ALA A 93 17.43 -0.43 -6.41
N ILE A 94 16.49 0.49 -6.63
CA ILE A 94 16.70 1.70 -7.46
C ILE A 94 17.29 2.84 -6.63
N TYR A 95 16.74 3.09 -5.44
CA TYR A 95 17.04 4.28 -4.64
C TYR A 95 17.79 3.97 -3.34
N GLY A 96 17.88 2.72 -2.91
CA GLY A 96 18.44 2.34 -1.61
C GLY A 96 19.89 2.77 -1.40
N SER A 97 20.71 2.79 -2.46
CA SER A 97 22.09 3.29 -2.37
C SER A 97 22.17 4.79 -2.09
N LYS A 98 21.20 5.58 -2.60
CA LYS A 98 21.09 7.02 -2.36
C LYS A 98 20.68 7.35 -0.93
N TYR A 99 19.99 6.42 -0.28
CA TYR A 99 19.46 6.57 1.09
C TYR A 99 20.11 5.57 2.07
N TYR A 100 21.33 5.10 1.77
CA TYR A 100 22.06 4.17 2.62
C TYR A 100 22.52 4.85 3.93
N GLY A 101 22.58 4.10 5.04
CA GLY A 101 23.16 4.57 6.31
C GLY A 101 22.19 4.94 7.43
N GLY A 102 21.01 4.32 7.50
CA GLY A 102 20.06 4.52 8.61
C GLY A 102 19.02 5.62 8.37
N ILE A 103 18.85 6.04 7.12
CA ILE A 103 17.77 6.94 6.72
C ILE A 103 16.44 6.21 6.92
N LYS A 104 15.56 6.83 7.71
CA LYS A 104 14.18 6.34 7.91
C LYS A 104 13.43 6.51 6.60
N MET A 105 13.04 5.38 6.02
CA MET A 105 12.19 5.30 4.84
C MET A 105 10.93 4.54 5.21
N HIS A 106 9.78 5.06 4.80
CA HIS A 106 8.51 4.51 5.23
C HIS A 106 7.41 4.79 4.21
N PHE A 107 6.78 3.75 3.70
CA PHE A 107 5.66 3.88 2.77
C PHE A 107 4.41 4.32 3.55
N VAL A 108 3.69 5.31 3.04
CA VAL A 108 2.60 5.97 3.77
C VAL A 108 1.24 5.63 3.17
N ASP A 109 1.13 5.63 1.84
CA ASP A 109 -0.15 5.47 1.17
C ASP A 109 0.03 5.00 -0.28
N VAL A 110 -1.07 4.57 -0.88
CA VAL A 110 -1.14 4.23 -2.31
C VAL A 110 -2.44 4.79 -2.89
N ARG A 111 -2.33 5.52 -4.01
CA ARG A 111 -3.46 6.18 -4.67
C ARG A 111 -3.43 5.97 -6.17
N ILE A 112 -4.55 6.27 -6.82
CA ILE A 112 -4.64 6.28 -8.27
C ILE A 112 -4.60 7.72 -8.74
N GLU A 113 -3.66 8.01 -9.64
CA GLU A 113 -3.60 9.28 -10.35
C GLU A 113 -3.44 8.99 -11.85
N ASN A 114 -4.29 9.61 -12.67
CA ASN A 114 -4.29 9.43 -14.13
C ASN A 114 -4.30 7.95 -14.57
N GLY A 115 -4.99 7.09 -13.83
CA GLY A 115 -5.06 5.66 -14.12
C GLY A 115 -3.76 4.89 -13.82
N SER A 116 -2.86 5.41 -12.99
CA SER A 116 -1.67 4.69 -12.53
C SER A 116 -1.62 4.65 -11.01
N LEU A 117 -0.97 3.62 -10.46
CA LEU A 117 -0.69 3.57 -9.02
C LEU A 117 0.43 4.56 -8.69
N TYR A 118 0.21 5.35 -7.67
CA TYR A 118 1.20 6.20 -7.04
C TYR A 118 1.38 5.78 -5.59
N PHE A 119 2.62 5.48 -5.23
CA PHE A 119 2.99 5.18 -3.86
C PHE A 119 3.58 6.43 -3.22
N PHE A 120 3.17 6.68 -1.99
CA PHE A 120 3.64 7.78 -1.15
C PHE A 120 4.61 7.21 -0.13
N ILE A 121 5.73 7.89 0.06
CA ILE A 121 6.82 7.44 0.92
C ILE A 121 7.43 8.65 1.63
N ASN A 122 7.60 8.55 2.94
CA ASN A 122 8.39 9.48 3.72
C ASN A 122 9.84 9.01 3.76
N ILE A 123 10.77 9.90 3.44
CA ILE A 123 12.21 9.63 3.50
C ILE A 123 12.87 10.78 4.24
N SER A 124 13.43 10.49 5.42
CA SER A 124 14.05 11.51 6.30
C SER A 124 13.15 12.72 6.60
N ASN A 125 11.88 12.49 6.90
CA ASN A 125 10.86 13.52 7.17
C ASN A 125 10.49 14.39 5.95
N CYS A 126 10.89 14.01 4.74
CA CYS A 126 10.39 14.60 3.52
C CYS A 126 9.42 13.63 2.85
N ASP A 127 8.25 14.13 2.44
CA ASP A 127 7.26 13.32 1.75
C ASP A 127 7.56 13.29 0.25
N PHE A 128 7.46 12.12 -0.32
CA PHE A 128 7.62 11.89 -1.74
C PHE A 128 6.50 11.01 -2.27
N ARG A 129 6.33 11.05 -3.58
CA ARG A 129 5.56 10.06 -4.32
C ARG A 129 6.29 9.60 -5.57
N PHE A 130 5.92 8.43 -6.06
CA PHE A 130 6.36 7.93 -7.36
C PHE A 130 5.25 7.11 -8.02
N SER A 131 5.19 7.15 -9.35
CA SER A 131 4.30 6.29 -10.13
C SER A 131 4.88 4.88 -10.23
N PHE A 132 4.02 3.87 -10.36
CA PHE A 132 4.41 2.48 -10.57
C PHE A 132 3.77 1.92 -11.83
N ASN A 133 4.60 1.42 -12.75
CA ASN A 133 4.11 0.75 -13.96
C ASN A 133 3.84 -0.72 -13.66
N ILE A 134 2.56 -1.08 -13.56
CA ILE A 134 2.15 -2.44 -13.22
C ILE A 134 2.50 -3.49 -14.28
N LYS A 135 2.76 -3.09 -15.53
CA LYS A 135 3.12 -4.00 -16.63
C LYS A 135 4.60 -4.35 -16.63
N THR A 136 5.45 -3.38 -16.30
CA THR A 136 6.92 -3.53 -16.38
C THR A 136 7.59 -3.67 -15.01
N GLY A 137 6.91 -3.30 -13.93
CA GLY A 137 7.49 -3.19 -12.60
C GLY A 137 8.37 -1.94 -12.42
N GLU A 138 8.38 -1.02 -13.40
CA GLU A 138 9.21 0.18 -13.33
C GLU A 138 8.68 1.18 -12.31
N ILE A 139 9.61 1.69 -11.50
CA ILE A 139 9.38 2.80 -10.58
C ILE A 139 9.70 4.11 -11.29
N GLY A 140 8.72 5.01 -11.30
CA GLY A 140 8.87 6.35 -11.85
C GLY A 140 9.83 7.23 -11.04
N ARG A 141 9.98 8.46 -11.53
CA ARG A 141 10.79 9.46 -10.82
C ARG A 141 10.18 9.75 -9.45
N LEU A 142 11.04 9.80 -8.44
CA LEU A 142 10.68 10.28 -7.11
C LEU A 142 10.44 11.80 -7.14
N VAL A 143 9.23 12.22 -6.75
CA VAL A 143 8.79 13.62 -6.72
C VAL A 143 8.46 14.00 -5.28
N GLU A 144 9.07 15.06 -4.78
CA GLU A 144 8.78 15.60 -3.45
C GLU A 144 7.35 16.18 -3.42
N THR A 145 6.60 15.85 -2.37
CA THR A 145 5.26 16.34 -2.11
C THR A 145 5.31 17.20 -0.85
N ARG A 146 4.73 18.40 -0.91
CA ARG A 146 4.64 19.34 0.22
C ARG A 146 3.25 19.30 0.84
#